data_AF-A0A364LN81-F1
#
_entry.id   AF-A0A364LN81-F1
#
_cell.length_a   1.000
_cell.length_b   1.000
_cell.length_c   1.000
_cell.angle_alpha   90.00
_cell.angle_beta   90.00
_cell.angle_gamma   90.00
#
_symmetry.space_group_name_H-M   'P 1'
#
loop_
_entity.id
_entity.type
_entity.pdbx_description
1 polymer ?
#
loop_
_entity_poly.entity_id
_entity_poly.type
_entity_poly.pdbx_seq_one_letter_code
_entity_poly.pdbx_strand_id
1 'polypeptide(L)'
;MQEKLEVPYEPFLHATNSSILAILPKTQFQLMSPLEMMDTFLAGPVTGELTEGGYDNLGVDDGFTGKTSFIKISSKNLSLEDIIRLYLNREVLSPLESLRLFQHHLKLGMKSGHENLDLLLIYFVQCRQYYDSLDKIISRAELEALFQSLNAVIPLLALMKLFKRYIHVNVKYINASSEKYALLISLDNLLLFEYLSEKLIKSKIDLEEISKNPTEENLIKIIEFLQKNQAEDLFSLYPSYDARNKPFYSEKKINKARNNSFAEYERCILINALTSQPSLEELEDGDKEIEKMMLIYQKRITLFKKLVEAHPSCFILQPSQLSFLKKPSFPLIFLSSSSEIKKYCKGEYRSLSPLKLGNDIHAIATNNHNSRLLLLKYMDLYNIRNILIILLDDLYIIRSQKLKLATSYQHADGIPKLQWLAAKKVKRDALSELKRNLYLQNCLELSKGILNNIVDYLTYLMGKEVKTNVQNGSYGFFQESLYSKRNIEKAISQIEDALQYHTIELGF
;
A
#
# COMPACT_ATOMS: atom_id res chain seq x y z
N MET A 1 19.79 21.92 -41.44
CA MET A 1 18.72 21.82 -40.42
C MET A 1 18.91 20.49 -39.70
N GLN A 2 19.42 20.49 -38.48
CA GLN A 2 19.40 19.29 -37.64
C GLN A 2 17.97 19.12 -37.14
N GLU A 3 17.30 18.03 -37.53
CA GLU A 3 16.05 17.63 -36.90
C GLU A 3 16.31 17.50 -35.39
N LYS A 4 15.69 18.37 -34.60
CA LYS A 4 15.62 18.16 -33.15
C LYS A 4 14.83 16.86 -32.96
N LEU A 5 15.55 15.77 -32.71
CA LEU A 5 14.96 14.53 -32.23
C LEU A 5 14.10 14.88 -31.02
N GLU A 6 12.77 14.83 -31.19
CA GLU A 6 11.87 15.11 -30.10
C GLU A 6 12.08 14.04 -29.02
N VAL A 7 12.47 14.49 -27.83
CA VAL A 7 12.58 13.60 -26.68
C VAL A 7 11.21 12.94 -26.44
N PRO A 8 11.13 11.60 -26.36
CA PRO A 8 9.88 10.89 -26.16
C PRO A 8 9.22 11.32 -24.84
N TYR A 9 7.89 11.47 -24.87
CA TYR A 9 7.11 11.85 -23.70
C TYR A 9 7.05 10.69 -22.70
N GLU A 10 7.65 10.88 -21.53
CA GLU A 10 7.84 9.83 -20.52
C GLU A 10 7.37 10.29 -19.13
N PRO A 11 6.06 10.52 -18.93
CA PRO A 11 5.51 10.92 -17.63
C PRO A 11 5.60 9.80 -16.59
N PHE A 12 5.55 10.26 -15.35
CA PHE A 12 5.36 9.47 -14.14
C PHE A 12 3.87 9.31 -13.85
N LEU A 13 3.48 8.10 -13.45
CA LEU A 13 2.13 7.70 -13.11
C LEU A 13 2.06 7.40 -11.62
N HIS A 14 1.11 8.02 -10.92
CA HIS A 14 0.68 7.60 -9.59
C HIS A 14 -0.79 7.22 -9.66
N ALA A 15 -1.10 5.98 -9.33
CA ALA A 15 -2.47 5.49 -9.32
C ALA A 15 -3.06 5.52 -7.92
N THR A 16 -4.36 5.82 -7.87
CA THR A 16 -5.16 5.85 -6.66
C THR A 16 -6.64 5.73 -7.06
N ASN A 17 -7.56 6.00 -6.14
CA ASN A 17 -8.98 6.08 -6.45
C ASN A 17 -9.57 7.42 -6.01
N SER A 18 -10.83 7.64 -6.38
CA SER A 18 -11.56 8.89 -6.17
C SER A 18 -11.67 9.35 -4.71
N SER A 19 -11.45 8.47 -3.72
CA SER A 19 -11.50 8.87 -2.31
C SER A 19 -10.39 9.85 -1.92
N ILE A 20 -9.26 9.89 -2.66
CA ILE A 20 -8.21 10.90 -2.46
C ILE A 20 -8.75 12.33 -2.61
N LEU A 21 -9.81 12.53 -3.41
CA LEU A 21 -10.46 13.83 -3.63
C LEU A 21 -11.15 14.34 -2.36
N ALA A 22 -11.43 13.47 -1.39
CA ALA A 22 -11.91 13.90 -0.07
C ALA A 22 -10.81 14.63 0.70
N ILE A 23 -9.54 14.28 0.48
CA ILE A 23 -8.40 14.74 1.28
C ILE A 23 -7.68 15.92 0.62
N LEU A 24 -7.57 15.94 -0.71
CA LEU A 24 -6.84 16.99 -1.43
C LEU A 24 -7.20 18.44 -1.05
N PRO A 25 -8.47 18.81 -0.74
CA PRO A 25 -8.76 20.18 -0.32
C PRO A 25 -8.10 20.56 1.01
N LYS A 26 -7.86 19.60 1.91
CA LYS A 26 -7.15 19.82 3.19
C LYS A 26 -5.66 20.06 2.96
N THR A 27 -5.09 19.45 1.93
CA THR A 27 -3.65 19.48 1.63
C THR A 27 -3.31 20.52 0.57
N GLN A 28 -4.15 21.56 0.40
CA GLN A 28 -3.97 22.59 -0.62
C GLN A 28 -3.77 22.01 -2.04
N PHE A 29 -4.41 20.87 -2.30
CA PHE A 29 -4.34 20.10 -3.55
C PHE A 29 -2.93 19.59 -3.87
N GLN A 30 -2.14 19.30 -2.85
CA GLN A 30 -0.84 18.65 -2.99
C GLN A 30 -0.93 17.15 -2.67
N LEU A 31 -0.24 16.35 -3.47
CA LEU A 31 0.03 14.94 -3.24
C LEU A 31 1.37 14.84 -2.48
N MET A 32 1.34 14.27 -1.27
CA MET A 32 2.47 14.21 -0.35
C MET A 32 2.45 12.90 0.44
N SER A 33 3.47 12.67 1.27
CA SER A 33 3.45 11.51 2.18
C SER A 33 2.32 11.66 3.22
N PRO A 34 1.69 10.55 3.66
CA PRO A 34 0.81 10.51 4.81
C PRO A 34 1.40 11.18 6.06
N LEU A 35 2.68 10.98 6.33
CA LEU A 35 3.34 11.54 7.51
C LEU A 35 3.45 13.07 7.43
N GLU A 36 3.79 13.61 6.26
CA GLU A 36 3.84 15.05 5.99
C GLU A 36 2.44 15.67 5.97
N MET A 37 1.44 14.92 5.48
CA MET A 37 0.03 15.30 5.51
C MET A 37 -0.49 15.44 6.94
N MET A 38 -0.18 14.49 7.80
CA MET A 38 -0.57 14.51 9.21
C MET A 38 0.12 15.61 9.97
N ASP A 39 1.43 15.81 9.73
CA ASP A 39 2.17 16.85 10.42
C ASP A 39 1.73 18.25 9.99
N THR A 40 1.55 18.49 8.69
CA THR A 40 1.25 19.85 8.18
C THR A 40 -0.24 20.19 8.27
N PHE A 41 -1.12 19.23 7.98
CA PHE A 41 -2.54 19.48 7.76
C PHE A 41 -3.47 18.71 8.71
N LEU A 42 -2.92 17.90 9.63
CA LEU A 42 -3.69 17.03 10.52
C LEU A 42 -4.69 16.14 9.75
N ALA A 43 -4.29 15.73 8.55
CA ALA A 43 -5.09 14.91 7.65
C ALA A 43 -4.34 13.60 7.33
N GLY A 44 -5.11 12.53 7.10
CA GLY A 44 -4.58 11.22 6.76
C GLY A 44 -5.18 10.70 5.45
N PRO A 45 -4.50 9.76 4.78
CA PRO A 45 -5.08 9.06 3.64
C PRO A 45 -6.30 8.25 4.11
N VAL A 46 -7.35 8.20 3.30
CA VAL A 46 -8.57 7.40 3.54
C VAL A 46 -8.58 6.08 2.77
N THR A 47 -7.63 5.92 1.85
CA THR A 47 -7.40 4.73 1.04
C THR A 47 -5.92 4.67 0.66
N GLY A 48 -5.46 3.53 0.14
CA GLY A 48 -4.14 3.38 -0.46
C GLY A 48 -3.44 2.09 -0.07
N GLU A 49 -2.28 1.86 -0.66
CA GLU A 49 -1.40 0.74 -0.30
C GLU A 49 -0.55 1.15 0.91
N LEU A 50 -1.08 0.95 2.12
CA LEU A 50 -0.39 1.36 3.35
C LEU A 50 0.68 0.34 3.77
N THR A 51 0.37 -0.95 3.78
CA THR A 51 1.35 -1.98 4.13
C THR A 51 2.39 -2.16 3.02
N GLU A 52 1.94 -2.36 1.78
CA GLU A 52 2.82 -2.51 0.62
C GLU A 52 3.55 -1.21 0.21
N GLY A 53 3.05 -0.06 0.67
CA GLY A 53 3.70 1.24 0.51
C GLY A 53 4.88 1.46 1.47
N GLY A 54 5.16 0.49 2.36
CA GLY A 54 6.29 0.53 3.28
C GLY A 54 6.03 1.34 4.56
N TYR A 55 4.78 1.59 4.95
CA TYR A 55 4.46 2.20 6.25
C TYR A 55 4.40 1.18 7.39
N ASP A 56 4.41 -0.11 7.06
CA ASP A 56 4.51 -1.22 8.00
C ASP A 56 5.87 -1.29 8.71
N ASN A 57 6.88 -0.62 8.16
CA ASN A 57 8.21 -0.50 8.72
C ASN A 57 8.49 0.97 9.08
N LEU A 58 9.10 1.18 10.24
CA LEU A 58 9.55 2.50 10.65
C LEU A 58 10.68 2.98 9.73
N GLY A 59 10.37 3.99 8.89
CA GLY A 59 11.34 4.83 8.18
C GLY A 59 12.59 4.11 7.64
N VAL A 60 12.42 3.14 6.74
CA VAL A 60 13.56 2.53 6.04
C VAL A 60 14.12 3.56 5.04
N ASP A 61 15.27 4.13 5.36
CA ASP A 61 16.06 5.05 4.53
C ASP A 61 15.60 6.50 4.36
N ASP A 62 16.62 7.38 4.57
CA ASP A 62 16.88 8.75 4.08
C ASP A 62 15.73 9.75 3.79
N GLY A 63 14.52 9.50 4.30
CA GLY A 63 13.35 10.33 4.08
C GLY A 63 12.56 9.99 2.81
N PHE A 64 12.93 8.94 2.07
CA PHE A 64 12.17 8.48 0.91
C PHE A 64 11.06 7.48 1.26
N THR A 65 11.19 6.69 2.33
CA THR A 65 10.10 5.80 2.77
C THR A 65 8.92 6.58 3.29
N GLY A 66 7.76 6.29 2.69
CA GLY A 66 6.53 7.04 2.83
C GLY A 66 6.33 8.19 1.82
N LYS A 67 7.31 8.56 0.98
CA LYS A 67 7.05 9.56 -0.08
C LYS A 67 6.14 8.98 -1.16
N THR A 68 5.39 9.85 -1.84
CA THR A 68 4.47 9.42 -2.90
C THR A 68 5.24 8.69 -3.99
N SER A 69 4.83 7.44 -4.27
CA SER A 69 5.43 6.56 -5.26
C SER A 69 4.85 6.79 -6.66
N PHE A 70 5.68 6.58 -7.66
CA PHE A 70 5.35 6.73 -9.07
C PHE A 70 6.03 5.61 -9.87
N ILE A 71 5.49 5.33 -11.05
CA ILE A 71 6.18 4.54 -12.06
C ILE A 71 6.27 5.33 -13.36
N LYS A 72 7.20 4.99 -14.25
CA LYS A 72 7.18 5.54 -15.61
C LYS A 72 6.09 4.89 -16.46
N ILE A 73 5.47 5.65 -17.35
CA ILE A 73 4.48 5.12 -18.30
C ILE A 73 5.03 4.00 -19.18
N SER A 74 6.33 4.04 -19.50
CA SER A 74 7.05 3.02 -20.27
C SER A 74 7.51 1.82 -19.43
N SER A 75 7.26 1.82 -18.12
CA SER A 75 7.70 0.75 -17.23
C SER A 75 7.14 -0.60 -17.68
N LYS A 76 8.02 -1.57 -17.86
CA LYS A 76 7.66 -2.97 -18.17
C LYS A 76 7.29 -3.77 -16.93
N ASN A 77 7.53 -3.24 -15.72
CA ASN A 77 7.35 -3.98 -14.48
C ASN A 77 5.88 -4.14 -14.08
N LEU A 78 5.02 -3.20 -14.49
CA LEU A 78 3.59 -3.19 -14.20
C LEU A 78 2.81 -2.75 -15.45
N SER A 79 1.83 -3.55 -15.87
CA SER A 79 0.91 -3.14 -16.94
C SER A 79 -0.06 -2.08 -16.42
N LEU A 80 -0.60 -1.26 -17.33
CA LEU A 80 -1.61 -0.26 -16.94
C LEU A 80 -2.87 -0.92 -16.37
N GLU A 81 -3.22 -2.10 -16.89
CA GLU A 81 -4.33 -2.93 -16.41
C GLU A 81 -4.11 -3.40 -14.96
N ASP A 82 -2.89 -3.87 -14.64
CA ASP A 82 -2.54 -4.29 -13.28
C ASP A 82 -2.65 -3.13 -12.30
N ILE A 83 -2.15 -1.96 -12.69
CA ILE A 83 -2.25 -0.73 -11.89
C ILE A 83 -3.72 -0.39 -11.67
N ILE A 84 -4.52 -0.31 -12.73
CA ILE A 84 -5.94 0.03 -12.60
C ILE A 84 -6.65 -0.97 -11.69
N ARG A 85 -6.41 -2.28 -11.87
CA ARG A 85 -7.01 -3.34 -11.06
C ARG A 85 -6.65 -3.24 -9.58
N LEU A 86 -5.36 -3.05 -9.27
CA LEU A 86 -4.87 -2.96 -7.89
C LEU A 86 -5.53 -1.81 -7.12
N TYR A 87 -5.73 -0.66 -7.77
CA TYR A 87 -6.28 0.53 -7.11
C TYR A 87 -7.81 0.63 -7.18
N LEU A 88 -8.46 0.01 -8.18
CA LEU A 88 -9.92 -0.10 -8.27
C LEU A 88 -10.51 -0.93 -7.13
N ASN A 89 -9.84 -2.03 -6.78
CA ASN A 89 -10.36 -3.00 -5.82
C ASN A 89 -10.10 -2.59 -4.36
N ARG A 90 -9.41 -1.46 -4.13
CA ARG A 90 -9.19 -0.96 -2.78
C ARG A 90 -10.41 -0.18 -2.32
N GLU A 91 -11.21 -0.85 -1.51
CA GLU A 91 -12.31 -0.21 -0.80
C GLU A 91 -11.77 0.83 0.20
N VAL A 92 -12.56 1.88 0.41
CA VAL A 92 -12.32 2.82 1.50
C VAL A 92 -12.64 2.10 2.80
N LEU A 93 -11.71 2.11 3.75
CA LEU A 93 -11.93 1.45 5.05
C LEU A 93 -13.13 2.08 5.74
N SER A 94 -14.04 1.23 6.22
CA SER A 94 -15.13 1.68 7.06
C SER A 94 -14.59 2.27 8.39
N PRO A 95 -15.39 3.11 9.09
CA PRO A 95 -14.99 3.61 10.40
C PRO A 95 -14.62 2.50 11.38
N LEU A 96 -15.39 1.40 11.39
CA LEU A 96 -15.16 0.25 12.27
C LEU A 96 -13.86 -0.49 11.91
N GLU A 97 -13.57 -0.67 10.62
CA GLU A 97 -12.33 -1.30 10.19
C GLU A 97 -11.10 -0.44 10.50
N SER A 98 -11.22 0.88 10.32
CA SER A 98 -10.17 1.83 10.68
C SER A 98 -9.85 1.74 12.18
N LEU A 99 -10.89 1.69 13.02
CA LEU A 99 -10.74 1.51 14.47
C LEU A 99 -10.13 0.15 14.83
N ARG A 100 -10.57 -0.92 14.18
CA ARG A 100 -10.02 -2.27 14.38
C ARG A 100 -8.54 -2.33 14.02
N LEU A 101 -8.13 -1.71 12.91
CA LEU A 101 -6.73 -1.64 12.47
C LEU A 101 -5.89 -0.78 13.41
N PHE A 102 -6.41 0.37 13.84
CA PHE A 102 -5.77 1.17 14.89
C PHE A 102 -5.54 0.35 16.17
N GLN A 103 -6.57 -0.31 16.70
CA GLN A 103 -6.46 -1.14 17.91
C GLN A 103 -5.51 -2.34 17.74
N HIS A 104 -5.49 -2.93 16.54
CA HIS A 104 -4.55 -3.99 16.20
C HIS A 104 -3.11 -3.49 16.26
N HIS A 105 -2.82 -2.37 15.59
CA HIS A 105 -1.49 -1.75 15.57
C HIS A 105 -1.07 -1.19 16.91
N LEU A 106 -2.02 -0.75 17.75
CA LEU A 106 -1.79 -0.37 19.14
C LEU A 106 -1.26 -1.55 19.94
N LYS A 107 -1.94 -2.70 19.87
CA LYS A 107 -1.57 -3.92 20.59
C LYS A 107 -0.26 -4.53 20.07
N LEU A 108 -0.03 -4.49 18.76
CA LEU A 108 1.21 -4.98 18.16
C LEU A 108 2.39 -4.09 18.55
N GLY A 109 2.27 -2.77 18.42
CA GLY A 109 3.36 -1.83 18.69
C GLY A 109 3.89 -1.94 20.12
N MET A 110 3.02 -2.17 21.10
CA MET A 110 3.42 -2.42 22.49
C MET A 110 4.33 -3.65 22.65
N LYS A 111 4.18 -4.67 21.78
CA LYS A 111 4.97 -5.91 21.81
C LYS A 111 6.24 -5.82 20.96
N SER A 112 6.22 -5.02 19.91
CA SER A 112 7.26 -4.99 18.89
C SER A 112 8.07 -3.69 18.83
N GLY A 113 8.13 -2.93 19.93
CA GLY A 113 8.90 -1.68 19.97
C GLY A 113 8.38 -0.61 19.00
N HIS A 114 7.09 -0.67 18.65
CA HIS A 114 6.41 0.24 17.74
C HIS A 114 7.05 0.33 16.33
N GLU A 115 7.49 -0.81 15.77
CA GLU A 115 7.97 -0.89 14.37
C GLU A 115 6.94 -0.36 13.36
N ASN A 116 5.66 -0.49 13.71
CA ASN A 116 4.49 -0.12 12.91
C ASN A 116 3.92 1.26 13.30
N LEU A 117 4.72 2.13 13.93
CA LEU A 117 4.27 3.43 14.43
C LEU A 117 3.66 4.30 13.32
N ASP A 118 4.20 4.25 12.10
CA ASP A 118 3.64 5.01 10.96
C ASP A 118 2.22 4.56 10.63
N LEU A 119 1.92 3.24 10.63
CA LEU A 119 0.55 2.74 10.48
C LEU A 119 -0.34 3.13 11.66
N LEU A 120 0.18 3.05 12.89
CA LEU A 120 -0.57 3.47 14.08
C LEU A 120 -1.04 4.92 13.95
N LEU A 121 -0.15 5.82 13.52
CA LEU A 121 -0.44 7.23 13.27
C LEU A 121 -1.51 7.40 12.18
N ILE A 122 -1.35 6.73 11.04
CA ILE A 122 -2.27 6.83 9.91
C ILE A 122 -3.68 6.39 10.32
N TYR A 123 -3.82 5.23 10.97
CA TYR A 123 -5.12 4.74 11.41
C TYR A 123 -5.70 5.58 12.55
N PHE A 124 -4.86 6.14 13.42
CA PHE A 124 -5.33 7.10 14.43
C PHE A 124 -5.98 8.32 13.77
N VAL A 125 -5.34 8.90 12.74
CA VAL A 125 -5.90 10.05 12.03
C VAL A 125 -7.16 9.68 11.27
N GLN A 126 -7.22 8.53 10.60
CA GLN A 126 -8.45 8.04 9.99
C GLN A 126 -9.59 7.92 11.02
N CYS A 127 -9.31 7.39 12.21
CA CYS A 127 -10.29 7.33 13.29
C CYS A 127 -10.74 8.73 13.69
N ARG A 128 -9.82 9.69 13.86
CA ARG A 128 -10.16 11.09 14.17
C ARG A 128 -10.98 11.78 13.06
N GLN A 129 -10.85 11.34 11.82
CA GLN A 129 -11.68 11.82 10.69
C GLN A 129 -13.11 11.27 10.72
N TYR A 130 -13.38 10.18 11.44
CA TYR A 130 -14.70 9.55 11.57
C TYR A 130 -15.38 9.76 12.93
N TYR A 131 -14.60 9.93 14.00
CA TYR A 131 -15.09 10.02 15.38
C TYR A 131 -14.68 11.35 16.01
N ASP A 132 -15.68 12.13 16.45
CA ASP A 132 -15.44 13.43 17.10
C ASP A 132 -14.79 13.31 18.48
N SER A 133 -15.13 12.25 19.22
CA SER A 133 -14.65 12.01 20.59
C SER A 133 -13.47 11.05 20.58
N LEU A 134 -12.36 11.46 21.21
CA LEU A 134 -11.16 10.65 21.38
C LEU A 134 -11.44 9.37 22.17
N ASP A 135 -12.32 9.42 23.17
CA ASP A 135 -12.66 8.27 24.03
C ASP A 135 -13.36 7.14 23.25
N LYS A 136 -13.89 7.41 22.06
CA LYS A 136 -14.41 6.37 21.15
C LYS A 136 -13.31 5.61 20.40
N ILE A 137 -12.11 6.19 20.35
CA ILE A 137 -10.96 5.68 19.61
C ILE A 137 -10.01 4.95 20.56
N ILE A 138 -9.67 5.61 21.67
CA ILE A 138 -8.72 5.12 22.68
C ILE A 138 -9.13 5.63 24.05
N SER A 139 -9.14 4.76 25.06
CA SER A 139 -9.38 5.19 26.43
C SER A 139 -8.19 5.97 26.99
N ARG A 140 -8.44 6.81 28.00
CA ARG A 140 -7.37 7.55 28.68
C ARG A 140 -6.26 6.64 29.22
N ALA A 141 -6.63 5.50 29.81
CA ALA A 141 -5.66 4.55 30.35
C ALA A 141 -4.80 3.91 29.25
N GLU A 142 -5.40 3.53 28.12
CA GLU A 142 -4.67 3.00 26.97
C GLU A 142 -3.74 4.06 26.36
N LEU A 143 -4.20 5.31 26.29
CA LEU A 143 -3.40 6.42 25.77
C LEU A 143 -2.19 6.73 26.68
N GLU A 144 -2.39 6.73 28.00
CA GLU A 144 -1.31 6.90 28.98
C GLU A 144 -0.30 5.75 28.88
N ALA A 145 -0.76 4.50 28.79
CA ALA A 145 0.10 3.33 28.61
C ALA A 145 0.90 3.39 27.28
N LEU A 146 0.25 3.81 26.20
CA LEU A 146 0.90 4.01 24.91
C LEU A 146 1.98 5.08 24.99
N PHE A 147 1.71 6.24 25.59
CA PHE A 147 2.73 7.29 25.73
C PHE A 147 3.89 6.86 26.62
N GLN A 148 3.63 6.13 27.70
CA GLN A 148 4.70 5.56 28.53
C GLN A 148 5.58 4.62 27.72
N SER A 149 4.98 3.71 26.96
CA SER A 149 5.73 2.78 26.10
C SER A 149 6.51 3.50 25.00
N LEU A 150 5.90 4.46 24.31
CA LEU A 150 6.57 5.25 23.27
C LEU A 150 7.76 6.04 23.83
N ASN A 151 7.61 6.67 25.00
CA ASN A 151 8.70 7.40 25.64
C ASN A 151 9.83 6.47 26.13
N ALA A 152 9.59 5.16 26.29
CA ALA A 152 10.63 4.19 26.65
C ALA A 152 11.50 3.74 25.47
N VAL A 153 11.03 3.90 24.22
CA VAL A 153 11.75 3.48 23.01
C VAL A 153 13.09 4.22 22.87
N ILE A 154 13.13 5.54 23.10
CA ILE A 154 14.36 6.33 22.94
C ILE A 154 15.44 5.91 23.97
N PRO A 155 15.13 5.81 25.27
CA PRO A 155 16.05 5.22 26.24
C PRO A 155 16.53 3.82 25.85
N LEU A 156 15.68 2.96 25.30
CA LEU A 156 16.09 1.62 24.86
C LEU A 156 17.10 1.65 23.72
N LEU A 157 16.89 2.52 22.73
CA LEU A 157 17.86 2.74 21.65
C LEU A 157 19.20 3.28 22.20
N ALA A 158 19.15 4.17 23.20
CA ALA A 158 20.35 4.64 23.90
C ALA A 158 21.05 3.49 24.67
N LEU A 159 20.29 2.58 25.29
CA LEU A 159 20.83 1.37 25.92
C LEU A 159 21.52 0.46 24.90
N MET A 160 20.93 0.27 23.71
CA MET A 160 21.56 -0.49 22.62
C MET A 160 22.90 0.10 22.20
N LYS A 161 23.01 1.44 22.14
CA LYS A 161 24.27 2.13 21.88
C LYS A 161 25.32 1.84 22.95
N LEU A 162 24.91 1.86 24.23
CA LEU A 162 25.77 1.52 25.36
C LEU A 162 26.23 0.05 25.33
N PHE A 163 25.34 -0.88 24.97
CA PHE A 163 25.68 -2.29 24.80
C PHE A 163 26.66 -2.54 23.67
N LYS A 164 26.51 -1.86 22.54
CA LYS A 164 27.45 -2.00 21.42
C LYS A 164 28.87 -1.56 21.79
N ARG A 165 29.02 -0.52 22.63
CA ARG A 165 30.32 0.13 22.87
C ARG A 165 30.99 -0.17 24.19
N TYR A 166 30.22 -0.30 25.27
CA TYR A 166 30.77 -0.21 26.63
C TYR A 166 30.43 -1.42 27.49
N ILE A 167 29.26 -2.02 27.30
CA ILE A 167 28.74 -3.08 28.18
C ILE A 167 28.61 -4.37 27.39
N HIS A 168 29.25 -5.44 27.83
CA HIS A 168 29.16 -6.75 27.19
C HIS A 168 28.70 -7.84 28.17
N VAL A 169 28.18 -8.93 27.62
CA VAL A 169 27.86 -10.12 28.40
C VAL A 169 29.13 -10.93 28.63
N ASN A 170 29.33 -11.40 29.86
CA ASN A 170 30.45 -12.26 30.22
C ASN A 170 30.25 -13.67 29.65
N VAL A 171 30.55 -13.84 28.36
CA VAL A 171 30.39 -15.11 27.63
C VAL A 171 31.23 -16.23 28.25
N LYS A 172 32.39 -15.90 28.84
CA LYS A 172 33.23 -16.88 29.56
C LYS A 172 32.50 -17.42 30.77
N TYR A 173 31.89 -16.54 31.57
CA TYR A 173 31.06 -16.94 32.72
C TYR A 173 29.87 -17.82 32.29
N ILE A 174 29.13 -17.41 31.25
CA ILE A 174 28.00 -18.22 30.72
C ILE A 174 28.47 -19.61 30.29
N ASN A 175 29.61 -19.71 29.60
CA ASN A 175 30.13 -20.99 29.12
C ASN A 175 30.72 -21.88 30.21
N ALA A 176 31.26 -21.29 31.28
CA ALA A 176 31.81 -22.01 32.42
C ALA A 176 30.73 -22.43 33.44
N SER A 177 29.57 -21.77 33.44
CA SER A 177 28.47 -22.07 34.36
C SER A 177 27.78 -23.39 34.04
N SER A 178 27.52 -24.20 35.07
CA SER A 178 26.65 -25.38 34.99
C SER A 178 25.20 -25.03 34.62
N GLU A 179 24.81 -23.77 34.80
CA GLU A 179 23.46 -23.24 34.53
C GLU A 179 23.38 -22.45 33.22
N LYS A 180 24.31 -22.67 32.29
CA LYS A 180 24.38 -21.97 30.99
C LYS A 180 23.02 -21.71 30.34
N TYR A 181 22.15 -22.72 30.24
CA TYR A 181 20.85 -22.56 29.60
C TYR A 181 19.90 -21.64 30.39
N ALA A 182 19.90 -21.73 31.72
CA ALA A 182 19.10 -20.87 32.57
C ALA A 182 19.59 -19.41 32.53
N LEU A 183 20.91 -19.21 32.50
CA LEU A 183 21.51 -17.88 32.30
C LEU A 183 21.15 -17.28 30.93
N LEU A 184 21.16 -18.09 29.87
CA LEU A 184 20.75 -17.64 28.54
C LEU A 184 19.26 -17.27 28.50
N ILE A 185 18.38 -18.08 29.10
CA ILE A 185 16.94 -17.75 29.21
C ILE A 185 16.73 -16.49 30.06
N SER A 186 17.52 -16.31 31.12
CA SER A 186 17.43 -15.13 31.98
C SER A 186 17.88 -13.86 31.24
N LEU A 187 18.99 -13.94 30.49
CA LEU A 187 19.45 -12.87 29.60
C LEU A 187 18.38 -12.55 28.55
N ASP A 188 17.81 -13.58 27.96
CA ASP A 188 16.77 -13.46 26.94
C ASP A 188 15.52 -12.74 27.45
N ASN A 189 15.04 -13.13 28.64
CA ASN A 189 13.91 -12.50 29.31
C ASN A 189 14.24 -11.06 29.77
N LEU A 190 15.46 -10.82 30.23
CA LEU A 190 15.93 -9.50 30.63
C LEU A 190 15.92 -8.52 29.45
N LEU A 191 16.15 -9.01 28.23
CA LEU A 191 16.20 -8.21 27.00
C LEU A 191 14.85 -8.07 26.29
N LEU A 192 13.76 -8.59 26.86
CA LEU A 192 12.42 -8.38 26.31
C LEU A 192 12.03 -6.89 26.42
N PHE A 193 11.55 -6.33 25.30
CA PHE A 193 11.17 -4.92 25.18
C PHE A 193 10.18 -4.49 26.28
N GLU A 194 9.12 -5.28 26.50
CA GLU A 194 8.10 -5.00 27.53
C GLU A 194 8.73 -4.90 28.92
N TYR A 195 9.58 -5.88 29.27
CA TYR A 195 10.25 -5.92 30.58
C TYR A 195 11.21 -4.75 30.77
N LEU A 196 12.08 -4.48 29.79
CA LEU A 196 13.04 -3.38 29.88
C LEU A 196 12.33 -2.03 29.92
N SER A 197 11.30 -1.82 29.10
CA SER A 197 10.51 -0.58 29.08
C SER A 197 9.94 -0.28 30.46
N GLU A 198 9.26 -1.26 31.08
CA GLU A 198 8.71 -1.09 32.42
C GLU A 198 9.79 -0.80 33.46
N LYS A 199 10.94 -1.49 33.36
CA LYS A 199 12.05 -1.33 34.29
C LYS A 199 12.67 0.07 34.17
N LEU A 200 12.83 0.58 32.95
CA LEU A 200 13.34 1.93 32.66
C LEU A 200 12.40 3.02 33.16
N ILE A 201 11.10 2.86 32.91
CA ILE A 201 10.08 3.79 33.41
C ILE A 201 10.14 3.88 34.95
N LYS A 202 10.37 2.76 35.64
CA LYS A 202 10.47 2.71 37.11
C LYS A 202 11.80 3.24 37.66
N SER A 203 12.92 3.01 36.96
CA SER A 203 14.27 3.34 37.46
C SER A 203 14.62 4.83 37.38
N LYS A 204 13.98 5.59 36.49
CA LYS A 204 14.29 7.01 36.22
C LYS A 204 15.74 7.26 35.80
N ILE A 205 16.41 6.25 35.25
CA ILE A 205 17.77 6.40 34.72
C ILE A 205 17.71 7.15 33.39
N ASP A 206 18.48 8.23 33.25
CA ASP A 206 18.60 8.97 32.00
C ASP A 206 19.64 8.30 31.08
N LEU A 207 19.17 7.32 30.32
CA LEU A 207 20.02 6.60 29.37
C LEU A 207 20.50 7.47 28.20
N GLU A 208 19.74 8.50 27.84
CA GLU A 208 20.15 9.40 26.75
C GLU A 208 21.35 10.23 27.18
N GLU A 209 21.32 10.80 28.39
CA GLU A 209 22.44 11.53 28.98
C GLU A 209 23.65 10.61 29.15
N ILE A 210 23.47 9.41 29.71
CA ILE A 210 24.55 8.44 29.91
C ILE A 210 25.18 8.01 28.58
N SER A 211 24.37 7.83 27.52
CA SER A 211 24.90 7.50 26.19
C SER A 211 25.75 8.60 25.56
N LYS A 212 25.54 9.87 25.97
CA LYS A 212 26.34 11.03 25.55
C LYS A 212 27.57 11.23 26.42
N ASN A 213 27.51 10.81 27.69
CA ASN A 213 28.60 10.92 28.65
C ASN A 213 28.80 9.59 29.44
N PRO A 214 29.39 8.56 28.79
CA PRO A 214 29.51 7.22 29.36
C PRO A 214 30.70 7.12 30.32
N THR A 215 30.63 7.83 31.45
CA THR A 215 31.62 7.70 32.53
C THR A 215 31.55 6.32 33.16
N GLU A 216 32.65 5.85 33.77
CA GLU A 216 32.69 4.55 34.46
C GLU A 216 31.58 4.45 35.52
N GLU A 217 31.38 5.50 36.32
CA GLU A 217 30.29 5.57 37.31
C GLU A 217 28.91 5.39 36.66
N ASN A 218 28.65 6.06 35.54
CA ASN A 218 27.38 5.94 34.83
C ASN A 218 27.18 4.54 34.24
N LEU A 219 28.24 3.94 33.68
CA LEU A 219 28.17 2.60 33.11
C LEU A 219 27.97 1.53 34.19
N ILE A 220 28.57 1.69 35.37
CA ILE A 220 28.33 0.83 36.53
C ILE A 220 26.86 0.90 36.95
N LYS A 221 26.25 2.10 37.02
CA LYS A 221 24.81 2.26 37.29
C LYS A 221 23.95 1.49 36.30
N ILE A 222 24.34 1.42 35.02
CA ILE A 222 23.61 0.63 34.02
C ILE A 222 23.77 -0.86 34.27
N ILE A 223 24.98 -1.33 34.59
CA ILE A 223 25.22 -2.74 34.94
C ILE A 223 24.39 -3.15 36.16
N GLU A 224 24.40 -2.34 37.22
CA GLU A 224 23.57 -2.55 38.42
C GLU A 224 22.08 -2.54 38.08
N PHE A 225 21.65 -1.62 37.21
CA PHE A 225 20.27 -1.62 36.71
C PHE A 225 19.93 -2.93 36.03
N LEU A 226 20.82 -3.51 35.23
CA LEU A 226 20.57 -4.77 34.51
C LEU A 226 20.58 -5.98 35.44
N GLN A 227 21.45 -5.97 36.46
CA GLN A 227 21.62 -7.06 37.43
C GLN A 227 20.49 -7.07 38.47
N LYS A 228 19.48 -7.92 38.26
CA LYS A 228 18.53 -8.29 39.32
C LYS A 228 18.14 -9.76 39.17
N ASN A 229 18.45 -10.56 40.21
CA ASN A 229 18.26 -12.01 40.36
C ASN A 229 19.47 -12.86 39.91
N GLN A 230 20.30 -13.25 40.89
CA GLN A 230 21.28 -14.36 40.88
C GLN A 230 22.39 -14.37 39.80
N ALA A 231 22.37 -13.46 38.83
CA ALA A 231 23.37 -13.34 37.78
C ALA A 231 24.34 -12.18 38.05
N GLU A 232 24.91 -12.16 39.27
CA GLU A 232 26.10 -11.37 39.55
C GLU A 232 27.17 -11.74 38.51
N ASP A 233 27.84 -10.75 37.92
CA ASP A 233 28.86 -10.90 36.85
C ASP A 233 28.37 -11.24 35.43
N LEU A 234 27.06 -11.22 35.14
CA LEU A 234 26.58 -11.45 33.76
C LEU A 234 27.01 -10.35 32.78
N PHE A 235 27.08 -9.10 33.25
CA PHE A 235 27.50 -7.94 32.47
C PHE A 235 28.79 -7.36 33.03
N SER A 236 29.65 -6.91 32.13
CA SER A 236 30.92 -6.26 32.47
C SER A 236 31.24 -5.14 31.49
N LEU A 237 32.05 -4.18 31.93
CA LEU A 237 32.62 -3.17 31.04
C LEU A 237 33.64 -3.82 30.10
N TYR A 238 33.70 -3.40 28.84
CA TYR A 238 34.74 -3.88 27.93
C TYR A 238 36.13 -3.64 28.55
N PRO A 239 36.96 -4.68 28.77
CA PRO A 239 38.38 -4.47 28.98
C PRO A 239 38.93 -3.84 27.71
N SER A 240 39.90 -2.93 27.82
CA SER A 240 40.54 -2.27 26.67
C SER A 240 40.77 -3.24 25.50
N TYR A 241 39.93 -3.13 24.46
CA TYR A 241 40.00 -3.67 23.09
C TYR A 241 40.51 -5.10 22.74
N ASP A 242 40.82 -6.01 23.68
CA ASP A 242 41.75 -7.12 23.33
C ASP A 242 41.22 -8.57 23.23
N ALA A 243 39.93 -8.82 22.92
CA ALA A 243 39.48 -10.21 22.70
C ALA A 243 38.25 -10.35 21.78
N ARG A 244 38.49 -10.54 20.48
CA ARG A 244 37.42 -10.74 19.48
C ARG A 244 36.71 -12.09 19.68
N ASN A 245 35.47 -12.06 20.14
CA ASN A 245 34.58 -13.22 20.12
C ASN A 245 33.71 -13.23 18.86
N LYS A 246 33.42 -14.43 18.35
CA LYS A 246 32.45 -14.61 17.24
C LYS A 246 31.03 -14.24 17.72
N PRO A 247 30.19 -13.65 16.86
CA PRO A 247 28.79 -13.36 17.20
C PRO A 247 28.02 -14.63 17.60
N PHE A 248 27.14 -14.51 18.59
CA PHE A 248 26.37 -15.63 19.15
C PHE A 248 25.30 -16.15 18.19
N TYR A 249 24.69 -15.27 17.40
CA TYR A 249 23.80 -15.61 16.30
C TYR A 249 24.46 -15.32 14.95
N SER A 250 24.30 -16.27 14.01
CA SER A 250 24.73 -16.07 12.63
C SER A 250 23.92 -14.98 11.94
N GLU A 251 24.53 -14.31 10.95
CA GLU A 251 23.88 -13.29 10.12
C GLU A 251 22.59 -13.81 9.46
N LYS A 252 22.55 -15.09 9.07
CA LYS A 252 21.35 -15.76 8.55
C LYS A 252 20.20 -15.77 9.57
N LYS A 253 20.50 -15.91 10.87
CA LYS A 253 19.49 -15.89 11.93
C LYS A 253 19.02 -14.46 12.23
N ILE A 254 19.92 -13.47 12.18
CA ILE A 254 19.57 -12.05 12.28
C ILE A 254 18.65 -11.64 11.12
N ASN A 255 18.99 -12.00 9.88
CA ASN A 255 18.18 -11.69 8.71
C ASN A 255 16.83 -12.41 8.75
N LYS A 256 16.78 -13.64 9.28
CA LYS A 256 15.51 -14.33 9.54
C LYS A 256 14.69 -13.63 10.62
N ALA A 257 15.31 -13.16 11.70
CA ALA A 257 14.66 -12.39 12.76
C ALA A 257 14.11 -11.05 12.24
N ARG A 258 14.90 -10.33 11.42
CA ARG A 258 14.50 -9.11 10.70
C ARG A 258 13.22 -9.31 9.90
N ASN A 259 13.09 -10.47 9.25
CA ASN A 259 11.91 -10.79 8.45
C ASN A 259 10.72 -11.31 9.28
N ASN A 260 10.91 -11.60 10.57
CA ASN A 260 9.87 -12.14 11.45
C ASN A 260 9.23 -11.04 12.31
N SER A 261 10.04 -10.22 13.00
CA SER A 261 9.58 -9.02 13.72
C SER A 261 10.78 -8.17 14.16
N PHE A 262 10.57 -6.86 14.28
CA PHE A 262 11.56 -5.93 14.80
C PHE A 262 11.95 -6.26 16.25
N ALA A 263 11.01 -6.67 17.11
CA ALA A 263 11.35 -7.13 18.47
C ALA A 263 12.32 -8.33 18.46
N GLU A 264 12.11 -9.32 17.57
CA GLU A 264 13.02 -10.46 17.46
C GLU A 264 14.36 -10.04 16.84
N TYR A 265 14.34 -9.06 15.93
CA TYR A 265 15.53 -8.46 15.34
C TYR A 265 16.35 -7.66 16.35
N GLU A 266 15.73 -6.74 17.10
CA GLU A 266 16.36 -5.98 18.20
C GLU A 266 16.90 -6.92 19.24
N ARG A 267 16.15 -7.96 19.63
CA ARG A 267 16.62 -9.01 20.53
C ARG A 267 17.84 -9.75 20.00
N CYS A 268 17.84 -10.13 18.71
CA CYS A 268 19.00 -10.75 18.06
C CYS A 268 20.19 -9.79 17.96
N ILE A 269 19.96 -8.51 17.69
CA ILE A 269 20.97 -7.46 17.65
C ILE A 269 21.53 -7.23 19.05
N LEU A 270 20.69 -7.14 20.07
CA LEU A 270 21.07 -6.95 21.47
C LEU A 270 21.98 -8.10 21.91
N ILE A 271 21.56 -9.34 21.67
CA ILE A 271 22.37 -10.52 22.00
C ILE A 271 23.68 -10.53 21.20
N ASN A 272 23.67 -10.15 19.92
CA ASN A 272 24.91 -10.08 19.14
C ASN A 272 25.81 -8.93 19.54
N ALA A 273 25.28 -7.74 19.83
CA ALA A 273 26.03 -6.60 20.35
C ALA A 273 26.69 -6.96 21.68
N LEU A 274 25.99 -7.72 22.52
CA LEU A 274 26.49 -8.19 23.80
C LEU A 274 27.52 -9.32 23.72
N THR A 275 27.64 -10.01 22.58
CA THR A 275 28.45 -11.24 22.46
C THR A 275 29.53 -11.18 21.38
N SER A 276 29.42 -10.26 20.42
CA SER A 276 30.43 -9.99 19.39
C SER A 276 31.28 -8.78 19.76
N GLN A 277 32.49 -8.70 19.21
CA GLN A 277 33.25 -7.44 19.18
C GLN A 277 33.19 -6.89 17.76
N PRO A 278 32.36 -5.85 17.50
CA PRO A 278 32.35 -5.20 16.21
C PRO A 278 33.67 -4.44 16.00
N SER A 279 34.07 -4.29 14.75
CA SER A 279 35.12 -3.34 14.35
C SER A 279 34.71 -1.90 14.69
N LEU A 280 35.69 -0.99 14.77
CA LEU A 280 35.42 0.43 15.03
C LEU A 280 34.47 1.03 13.97
N GLU A 281 34.66 0.66 12.70
CA GLU A 281 33.80 1.09 11.59
C GLU A 281 32.36 0.59 11.77
N GLU A 282 32.16 -0.68 12.13
CA GLU A 282 30.82 -1.23 12.41
C GLU A 282 30.14 -0.57 13.63
N LEU A 283 30.91 -0.13 14.63
CA LEU A 283 30.41 0.64 15.77
C LEU A 283 29.97 2.04 15.35
N GLU A 284 30.77 2.73 14.53
CA GLU A 284 30.43 4.08 14.06
C GLU A 284 29.20 4.08 13.16
N ASP A 285 29.08 3.12 12.26
CA ASP A 285 27.90 3.01 11.39
C ASP A 285 26.66 2.57 12.17
N GLY A 286 26.82 1.64 13.11
CA GLY A 286 25.75 1.22 14.01
C GLY A 286 25.23 2.34 14.90
N ASP A 287 26.10 3.25 15.35
CA ASP A 287 25.72 4.43 16.12
C ASP A 287 24.92 5.42 15.29
N LYS A 288 25.38 5.74 14.07
CA LYS A 288 24.67 6.65 13.15
C LYS A 288 23.28 6.12 12.83
N GLU A 289 23.14 4.80 12.65
CA GLU A 289 21.85 4.15 12.41
C GLU A 289 20.92 4.30 13.62
N ILE A 290 21.42 4.00 14.83
CA ILE A 290 20.64 4.17 16.08
C ILE A 290 20.23 5.62 16.28
N GLU A 291 21.12 6.59 16.08
CA GLU A 291 20.82 8.02 16.20
C GLU A 291 19.76 8.48 15.20
N LYS A 292 19.85 8.00 13.95
CA LYS A 292 18.83 8.22 12.92
C LYS A 292 17.47 7.66 13.36
N MET A 293 17.44 6.45 13.92
CA MET A 293 16.21 5.83 14.44
C MET A 293 15.63 6.62 15.62
N MET A 294 16.46 7.03 16.59
CA MET A 294 16.05 7.87 17.71
C MET A 294 15.38 9.15 17.22
N LEU A 295 15.99 9.84 16.24
CA LEU A 295 15.42 11.06 15.66
C LEU A 295 14.07 10.79 14.96
N ILE A 296 13.94 9.68 14.24
CA ILE A 296 12.67 9.28 13.60
C ILE A 296 11.59 9.06 14.66
N TYR A 297 11.87 8.24 15.68
CA TYR A 297 10.92 8.00 16.77
C TYR A 297 10.54 9.29 17.50
N GLN A 298 11.49 10.16 17.84
CA GLN A 298 11.21 11.45 18.46
C GLN A 298 10.25 12.30 17.63
N LYS A 299 10.46 12.38 16.30
CA LYS A 299 9.55 13.08 15.38
C LYS A 299 8.16 12.45 15.36
N ARG A 300 8.06 11.12 15.34
CA ARG A 300 6.77 10.40 15.31
C ARG A 300 6.01 10.49 16.63
N ILE A 301 6.70 10.42 17.75
CA ILE A 301 6.12 10.62 19.10
C ILE A 301 5.59 12.04 19.22
N THR A 302 6.36 13.03 18.78
CA THR A 302 5.95 14.44 18.77
C THR A 302 4.71 14.64 17.89
N LEU A 303 4.71 14.06 16.69
CA LEU A 303 3.54 14.06 15.81
C LEU A 303 2.34 13.40 16.48
N PHE A 304 2.51 12.26 17.15
CA PHE A 304 1.41 11.60 17.84
C PHE A 304 0.79 12.46 18.95
N LYS A 305 1.63 13.10 19.78
CA LYS A 305 1.20 14.05 20.82
C LYS A 305 0.38 15.19 20.21
N LYS A 306 0.90 15.80 19.13
CA LYS A 306 0.21 16.84 18.35
C LYS A 306 -1.15 16.37 17.83
N LEU A 307 -1.24 15.15 17.29
CA LEU A 307 -2.50 14.60 16.78
C LEU A 307 -3.51 14.32 17.90
N VAL A 308 -3.07 13.86 19.07
CA VAL A 308 -3.90 13.62 20.25
C VAL A 308 -4.49 14.94 20.76
N GLU A 309 -3.64 15.96 20.94
CA GLU A 309 -4.00 17.27 21.49
C GLU A 309 -4.80 18.15 20.52
N ALA A 310 -4.73 17.88 19.22
CA ALA A 310 -5.44 18.65 18.21
C ALA A 310 -6.97 18.66 18.44
N HIS A 311 -7.60 19.81 18.21
CA HIS A 311 -9.04 19.97 18.32
C HIS A 311 -9.79 19.08 17.31
N PRO A 312 -10.92 18.44 17.67
CA PRO A 312 -11.66 17.54 16.76
C PRO A 312 -12.00 18.17 15.40
N SER A 313 -12.31 19.47 15.36
CA SER A 313 -12.65 20.17 14.13
C SER A 313 -11.55 20.18 13.07
N CYS A 314 -10.29 19.97 13.45
CA CYS A 314 -9.18 19.88 12.49
C CYS A 314 -9.35 18.68 11.55
N PHE A 315 -9.90 17.58 12.06
CA PHE A 315 -10.03 16.31 11.34
C PHE A 315 -11.32 16.20 10.52
N ILE A 316 -12.32 17.05 10.79
CA ILE A 316 -13.64 16.98 10.15
C ILE A 316 -13.51 17.18 8.64
N LEU A 317 -14.05 16.22 7.88
CA LEU A 317 -14.25 16.31 6.45
C LEU A 317 -15.61 16.96 6.16
N GLN A 318 -15.62 17.90 5.22
CA GLN A 318 -16.83 18.58 4.78
C GLN A 318 -17.78 17.60 4.06
N PRO A 319 -19.10 17.86 4.05
CA PRO A 319 -20.06 16.99 3.38
C PRO A 319 -19.74 16.71 1.90
N SER A 320 -19.19 17.71 1.18
CA SER A 320 -18.73 17.56 -0.19
C SER A 320 -17.57 16.57 -0.33
N GLN A 321 -16.64 16.56 0.64
CA GLN A 321 -15.51 15.62 0.71
C GLN A 321 -16.00 14.20 1.02
N LEU A 322 -16.89 14.06 2.01
CA LEU A 322 -17.47 12.77 2.38
C LEU A 322 -18.24 12.10 1.23
N SER A 323 -18.75 12.87 0.27
CA SER A 323 -19.45 12.32 -0.89
C SER A 323 -18.57 11.43 -1.78
N PHE A 324 -17.25 11.65 -1.77
CA PHE A 324 -16.28 10.80 -2.49
C PHE A 324 -15.91 9.53 -1.72
N LEU A 325 -16.27 9.44 -0.43
CA LEU A 325 -16.09 8.24 0.39
C LEU A 325 -17.31 7.31 0.34
N LYS A 326 -18.51 7.87 0.11
CA LYS A 326 -19.79 7.13 0.13
C LYS A 326 -20.18 6.50 -1.21
N LYS A 327 -19.58 6.94 -2.31
CA LYS A 327 -19.87 6.44 -3.66
C LYS A 327 -18.94 5.28 -4.00
N PRO A 328 -19.35 4.39 -4.92
CA PRO A 328 -18.39 3.44 -5.48
C PRO A 328 -17.18 4.22 -5.98
N SER A 329 -16.00 3.80 -5.52
CA SER A 329 -14.75 4.45 -5.90
C SER A 329 -14.49 4.22 -7.39
N PHE A 330 -13.81 5.16 -8.02
CA PHE A 330 -13.36 5.03 -9.41
C PHE A 330 -11.88 5.34 -9.50
N PRO A 331 -11.17 4.80 -10.51
CA PRO A 331 -9.72 4.88 -10.57
C PRO A 331 -9.30 6.27 -11.02
N LEU A 332 -8.19 6.72 -10.44
CA LEU A 332 -7.50 7.94 -10.80
C LEU A 332 -6.04 7.62 -11.08
N ILE A 333 -5.50 8.15 -12.16
CA ILE A 333 -4.06 8.12 -12.43
C ILE A 333 -3.59 9.55 -12.60
N PHE A 334 -2.76 10.02 -11.68
CA PHE A 334 -2.07 11.30 -11.78
C PHE A 334 -0.87 11.15 -12.70
N LEU A 335 -0.76 12.06 -13.67
CA LEU A 335 0.36 12.15 -14.60
C LEU A 335 1.21 13.38 -14.25
N SER A 336 2.49 13.14 -13.96
CA SER A 336 3.47 14.17 -13.67
C SER A 336 4.70 14.05 -14.57
N SER A 337 5.27 15.18 -14.95
CA SER A 337 6.59 15.26 -15.58
C SER A 337 7.58 16.04 -14.71
N SER A 338 7.26 16.20 -13.43
CA SER A 338 8.06 17.00 -12.50
C SER A 338 9.46 16.41 -12.32
N SER A 339 10.46 17.31 -12.29
CA SER A 339 11.86 16.98 -12.00
C SER A 339 12.09 16.53 -10.56
N GLU A 340 11.11 16.79 -9.69
CA GLU A 340 11.09 16.39 -8.28
C GLU A 340 10.89 14.88 -8.09
N ILE A 341 10.55 14.15 -9.15
CA ILE A 341 10.40 12.70 -9.09
C ILE A 341 11.73 12.04 -9.43
N LYS A 342 12.33 11.32 -8.46
CA LYS A 342 13.61 10.63 -8.60
C LYS A 342 13.44 9.11 -8.52
N LYS A 343 14.39 8.40 -9.13
CA LYS A 343 14.43 6.94 -9.06
C LYS A 343 14.76 6.52 -7.63
N TYR A 344 13.94 5.64 -7.05
CA TYR A 344 14.17 5.09 -5.72
C TYR A 344 14.79 3.70 -5.82
N CYS A 345 14.07 2.75 -6.43
CA CYS A 345 14.55 1.39 -6.63
C CYS A 345 14.29 0.90 -8.07
N LYS A 346 14.32 -0.41 -8.32
CA LYS A 346 14.15 -0.98 -9.66
C LYS A 346 12.72 -0.81 -10.16
N GLY A 347 12.47 0.30 -10.85
CA GLY A 347 11.20 0.60 -11.53
C GLY A 347 10.24 1.46 -10.72
N GLU A 348 10.56 1.74 -9.46
CA GLU A 348 9.84 2.68 -8.60
C GLU A 348 10.56 4.03 -8.55
N TYR A 349 9.76 5.08 -8.62
CA TYR A 349 10.19 6.47 -8.48
C TYR A 349 9.44 7.10 -7.31
N ARG A 350 10.05 8.08 -6.66
CA ARG A 350 9.44 8.79 -5.52
C ARG A 350 9.63 10.29 -5.67
N SER A 351 8.64 11.03 -5.18
CA SER A 351 8.73 12.48 -5.08
C SER A 351 9.68 12.92 -3.96
N LEU A 352 10.51 13.93 -4.22
CA LEU A 352 11.33 14.57 -3.20
C LEU A 352 10.51 15.51 -2.32
N SER A 353 9.52 16.17 -2.93
CA SER A 353 8.69 17.21 -2.36
C SER A 353 7.21 16.99 -2.72
N PRO A 354 6.26 17.57 -1.96
CA PRO A 354 4.85 17.55 -2.30
C PRO A 354 4.58 18.07 -3.73
N LEU A 355 3.80 17.31 -4.51
CA LEU A 355 3.46 17.67 -5.89
C LEU A 355 2.08 18.30 -5.98
N LYS A 356 1.98 19.50 -6.55
CA LYS A 356 0.73 20.26 -6.61
C LYS A 356 -0.06 19.98 -7.89
N LEU A 357 -1.36 19.79 -7.74
CA LEU A 357 -2.31 19.71 -8.85
C LEU A 357 -2.31 21.01 -9.66
N GLY A 358 -2.14 20.90 -10.98
CA GLY A 358 -2.11 22.03 -11.92
C GLY A 358 -0.73 22.67 -12.11
N ASN A 359 0.24 22.33 -11.27
CA ASN A 359 1.63 22.79 -11.39
C ASN A 359 2.59 21.64 -11.70
N ASP A 360 2.56 20.58 -10.91
CA ASP A 360 3.41 19.40 -11.09
C ASP A 360 2.64 18.28 -11.80
N ILE A 361 1.37 18.13 -11.41
CA ILE A 361 0.45 17.14 -11.99
C ILE A 361 -0.43 17.86 -13.01
N HIS A 362 -0.20 17.53 -14.28
CA HIS A 362 -0.81 18.22 -15.42
C HIS A 362 -1.96 17.45 -16.06
N ALA A 363 -2.09 16.16 -15.75
CA ALA A 363 -3.21 15.37 -16.22
C ALA A 363 -3.67 14.33 -15.20
N ILE A 364 -4.95 13.99 -15.30
CA ILE A 364 -5.62 12.96 -14.50
C ILE A 364 -6.39 12.06 -15.44
N ALA A 365 -6.08 10.77 -15.44
CA ALA A 365 -6.83 9.77 -16.20
C ALA A 365 -7.87 9.08 -15.31
N THR A 366 -9.04 8.78 -15.87
CA THR A 366 -10.12 8.05 -15.19
C THR A 366 -10.89 7.14 -16.14
N ASN A 367 -11.68 6.20 -15.60
CA ASN A 367 -12.23 5.09 -16.37
C ASN A 367 -13.35 5.48 -17.36
N ASN A 368 -14.24 6.39 -17.01
CA ASN A 368 -15.43 6.66 -17.83
C ASN A 368 -15.83 8.14 -17.86
N HIS A 369 -16.79 8.46 -18.73
CA HIS A 369 -17.24 9.83 -18.95
C HIS A 369 -17.90 10.46 -17.71
N ASN A 370 -18.65 9.68 -16.93
CA ASN A 370 -19.30 10.19 -15.73
C ASN A 370 -18.26 10.57 -14.67
N SER A 371 -17.26 9.72 -14.43
CA SER A 371 -16.11 10.01 -13.56
C SER A 371 -15.36 11.26 -14.02
N ARG A 372 -15.15 11.41 -15.33
CA ARG A 372 -14.54 12.61 -15.92
C ARG A 372 -15.35 13.88 -15.67
N LEU A 373 -16.69 13.82 -15.83
CA LEU A 373 -17.57 14.95 -15.53
C LEU A 373 -17.53 15.33 -14.05
N LEU A 374 -17.48 14.35 -13.15
CA LEU A 374 -17.34 14.59 -11.71
C LEU A 374 -16.01 15.27 -11.39
N LEU A 375 -14.90 14.82 -12.00
CA LEU A 375 -13.61 15.47 -11.85
C LEU A 375 -13.62 16.91 -12.39
N LEU A 376 -14.22 17.16 -13.56
CA LEU A 376 -14.31 18.51 -14.12
C LEU A 376 -15.07 19.46 -13.18
N LYS A 377 -16.20 19.01 -12.62
CA LYS A 377 -16.95 19.77 -11.61
C LYS A 377 -16.13 20.01 -10.35
N TYR A 378 -15.36 19.02 -9.91
CA TYR A 378 -14.46 19.15 -8.75
C TYR A 378 -13.37 20.19 -9.00
N MET A 379 -12.71 20.16 -10.17
CA MET A 379 -11.67 21.14 -10.50
C MET A 379 -12.23 22.55 -10.56
N ASP A 380 -13.42 22.74 -11.13
CA ASP A 380 -14.08 24.03 -11.21
C ASP A 380 -14.49 24.57 -9.82
N LEU A 381 -15.08 23.71 -8.98
CA LEU A 381 -15.47 24.06 -7.61
C LEU A 381 -14.30 24.63 -6.80
N TYR A 382 -13.09 24.09 -6.99
CA TYR A 382 -11.88 24.52 -6.28
C TYR A 382 -10.97 25.43 -7.09
N ASN A 383 -11.42 25.91 -8.26
CA ASN A 383 -10.66 26.76 -9.18
C ASN A 383 -9.28 26.19 -9.54
N ILE A 384 -9.18 24.87 -9.68
CA ILE A 384 -7.95 24.17 -10.08
C ILE A 384 -7.84 24.26 -11.60
N ARG A 385 -6.81 24.97 -12.08
CA ARG A 385 -6.55 25.20 -13.51
C ARG A 385 -5.40 24.32 -14.00
N ASN A 386 -5.16 24.33 -15.31
CA ASN A 386 -4.02 23.66 -15.96
C ASN A 386 -3.95 22.14 -15.74
N ILE A 387 -5.10 21.48 -15.56
CA ILE A 387 -5.19 20.02 -15.49
C ILE A 387 -6.03 19.51 -16.65
N LEU A 388 -5.47 18.56 -17.39
CA LEU A 388 -6.19 17.81 -18.41
C LEU A 388 -6.81 16.55 -17.81
N ILE A 389 -8.13 16.41 -17.92
CA ILE A 389 -8.82 15.17 -17.52
C ILE A 389 -9.08 14.30 -18.75
N ILE A 390 -8.45 13.12 -18.79
CA ILE A 390 -8.50 12.16 -19.90
C ILE A 390 -9.17 10.85 -19.48
N LEU A 391 -9.53 10.01 -20.45
CA LEU A 391 -9.95 8.64 -20.17
C LEU A 391 -8.76 7.68 -20.15
N LEU A 392 -8.90 6.54 -19.49
CA LEU A 392 -7.87 5.48 -19.48
C LEU A 392 -7.56 4.97 -20.88
N ASP A 393 -8.54 4.90 -21.78
CA ASP A 393 -8.32 4.58 -23.20
C ASP A 393 -7.32 5.56 -23.86
N ASP A 394 -7.43 6.85 -23.55
CA ASP A 394 -6.53 7.86 -24.08
C ASP A 394 -5.11 7.64 -23.51
N LEU A 395 -5.00 7.22 -22.25
CA LEU A 395 -3.73 6.84 -21.61
C LEU A 395 -3.08 5.59 -22.25
N TYR A 396 -3.88 4.60 -22.64
CA TYR A 396 -3.41 3.43 -23.39
C TYR A 396 -2.82 3.82 -24.76
N ILE A 397 -3.46 4.75 -25.45
CA ILE A 397 -2.96 5.30 -26.72
C ILE A 397 -1.64 6.03 -26.50
N ILE A 398 -1.56 6.90 -25.49
CA ILE A 398 -0.33 7.62 -25.13
C ILE A 398 0.82 6.64 -24.85
N ARG A 399 0.56 5.58 -24.08
CA ARG A 399 1.56 4.57 -23.75
C ARG A 399 2.06 3.80 -24.98
N SER A 400 1.15 3.40 -25.87
CA SER A 400 1.49 2.60 -27.06
C SER A 400 2.17 3.41 -28.16
N GLN A 401 1.73 4.65 -28.37
CA GLN A 401 2.19 5.50 -29.47
C GLN A 401 3.24 6.54 -29.03
N LYS A 402 3.58 6.59 -27.74
CA LYS A 402 4.50 7.58 -27.12
C LYS A 402 4.14 9.03 -27.45
N LEU A 403 2.85 9.30 -27.63
CA LEU A 403 2.37 10.63 -27.98
C LEU A 403 2.56 11.58 -26.80
N LYS A 404 3.01 12.81 -27.09
CA LYS A 404 2.91 13.91 -26.12
C LYS A 404 1.42 14.15 -25.85
N LEU A 405 1.09 14.42 -24.59
CA LEU A 405 -0.20 15.03 -24.28
C LEU A 405 -0.29 16.33 -25.07
N ALA A 406 -1.35 16.48 -25.88
CA ALA A 406 -1.68 17.78 -26.44
C ALA A 406 -1.78 18.75 -25.25
N THR A 407 -1.12 19.91 -25.37
CA THR A 407 -1.14 20.96 -24.35
C THR A 407 -2.57 21.15 -23.88
N SER A 408 -2.76 21.26 -22.56
CA SER A 408 -4.06 21.40 -21.91
C SER A 408 -4.97 22.30 -22.74
N TYR A 409 -6.16 21.81 -23.08
CA TYR A 409 -7.16 22.62 -23.76
C TYR A 409 -7.57 23.74 -22.81
N GLN A 410 -6.91 24.90 -22.91
CA GLN A 410 -7.25 26.09 -22.15
C GLN A 410 -8.52 26.65 -22.76
N HIS A 411 -9.68 26.37 -22.15
CA HIS A 411 -10.80 27.27 -22.33
C HIS A 411 -10.49 28.55 -21.56
N ALA A 412 -10.44 29.67 -22.27
CA ALA A 412 -10.29 31.01 -21.66
C ALA A 412 -11.36 31.29 -20.59
N ASP A 413 -12.51 30.60 -20.64
CA ASP A 413 -13.68 30.84 -19.80
C ASP A 413 -14.03 29.69 -18.82
N GLY A 414 -13.13 28.73 -18.59
CA GLY A 414 -13.46 27.52 -17.82
C GLY A 414 -14.28 26.50 -18.61
N ILE A 415 -14.43 25.28 -18.05
CA ILE A 415 -15.00 24.02 -18.60
C ILE A 415 -15.62 24.12 -20.02
N PRO A 416 -15.27 23.25 -20.99
CA PRO A 416 -16.03 23.16 -22.24
C PRO A 416 -17.51 23.08 -21.90
N LYS A 417 -18.32 24.07 -22.32
CA LYS A 417 -19.77 24.10 -22.07
C LYS A 417 -20.29 22.68 -22.28
N LEU A 418 -21.06 22.15 -21.32
CA LEU A 418 -21.60 20.77 -21.31
C LEU A 418 -22.13 20.29 -22.68
N GLN A 419 -22.55 21.23 -23.54
CA GLN A 419 -22.88 21.04 -24.95
C GLN A 419 -21.80 20.36 -25.81
N TRP A 420 -20.50 20.64 -25.61
CA TRP A 420 -19.42 19.99 -26.38
C TRP A 420 -19.19 18.53 -25.95
N LEU A 421 -19.35 18.25 -24.65
CA LEU A 421 -19.30 16.89 -24.10
C LEU A 421 -20.53 16.08 -24.53
N ALA A 422 -21.71 16.71 -24.62
CA ALA A 422 -22.92 16.10 -25.20
C ALA A 422 -22.72 15.76 -26.70
N ALA A 423 -22.11 16.65 -27.49
CA ALA A 423 -21.85 16.40 -28.92
C ALA A 423 -20.83 15.27 -29.16
N LYS A 424 -19.81 15.12 -28.29
CA LYS A 424 -18.88 13.97 -28.35
C LYS A 424 -19.50 12.68 -27.80
N LYS A 425 -20.38 12.76 -26.79
CA LYS A 425 -21.13 11.61 -26.26
C LYS A 425 -21.99 10.98 -27.35
N VAL A 426 -22.73 11.79 -28.13
CA VAL A 426 -23.52 11.30 -29.28
C VAL A 426 -22.66 10.56 -30.31
N LYS A 427 -21.46 11.07 -30.64
CA LYS A 427 -20.56 10.40 -31.60
C LYS A 427 -19.91 9.13 -31.05
N ARG A 428 -19.57 9.08 -29.75
CA ARG A 428 -18.85 7.94 -29.14
C ARG A 428 -19.83 6.82 -28.73
N ASP A 429 -21.02 7.18 -28.25
CA ASP A 429 -22.10 6.23 -27.97
C ASP A 429 -22.57 5.58 -29.29
N ALA A 430 -22.75 6.35 -30.36
CA ALA A 430 -23.03 5.80 -31.70
C ALA A 430 -21.94 4.84 -32.22
N LEU A 431 -20.65 5.12 -31.94
CA LEU A 431 -19.56 4.26 -32.38
C LEU A 431 -19.43 2.98 -31.52
N SER A 432 -19.67 3.08 -30.21
CA SER A 432 -19.69 1.94 -29.29
C SER A 432 -20.90 1.04 -29.54
N GLU A 433 -22.06 1.63 -29.84
CA GLU A 433 -23.28 0.93 -30.24
C GLU A 433 -23.11 0.26 -31.60
N LEU A 434 -22.50 0.93 -32.58
CA LEU A 434 -22.13 0.33 -33.87
C LEU A 434 -21.17 -0.86 -33.68
N LYS A 435 -20.14 -0.74 -32.84
CA LYS A 435 -19.20 -1.83 -32.56
C LYS A 435 -19.86 -3.00 -31.83
N ARG A 436 -20.76 -2.71 -30.87
CA ARG A 436 -21.55 -3.73 -30.17
C ARG A 436 -22.48 -4.45 -31.14
N ASN A 437 -23.16 -3.72 -32.03
CA ASN A 437 -24.03 -4.29 -33.05
C ASN A 437 -23.25 -5.15 -34.04
N LEU A 438 -22.06 -4.70 -34.46
CA LEU A 438 -21.18 -5.48 -35.34
C LEU A 438 -20.68 -6.77 -34.66
N TYR A 439 -20.33 -6.71 -33.38
CA TYR A 439 -19.93 -7.87 -32.60
C TYR A 439 -21.08 -8.87 -32.43
N LEU A 440 -22.28 -8.39 -32.07
CA LEU A 440 -23.48 -9.23 -31.95
C LEU A 440 -23.85 -9.86 -33.29
N GLN A 441 -23.77 -9.12 -34.39
CA GLN A 441 -24.00 -9.64 -35.74
C GLN A 441 -23.00 -10.74 -36.11
N ASN A 442 -21.72 -10.56 -35.79
CA ASN A 442 -20.70 -11.61 -36.01
C ASN A 442 -20.94 -12.85 -35.14
N CYS A 443 -21.36 -12.68 -33.88
CA CYS A 443 -21.75 -13.80 -33.03
C CYS A 443 -22.95 -14.55 -33.62
N LEU A 444 -23.94 -13.83 -34.13
CA LEU A 444 -25.14 -14.40 -34.73
C LEU A 444 -24.80 -15.21 -36.00
N GLU A 445 -23.93 -14.69 -36.87
CA GLU A 445 -23.46 -15.40 -38.06
C GLU A 445 -22.62 -16.63 -37.72
N LEU A 446 -21.77 -16.55 -36.69
CA LEU A 446 -21.01 -17.71 -36.20
C LEU A 446 -21.95 -18.80 -35.66
N SER A 447 -22.97 -18.41 -34.89
CA SER A 447 -23.98 -19.31 -34.36
C SER A 447 -24.78 -20.00 -35.47
N LYS A 448 -25.18 -19.27 -36.53
CA LYS A 448 -25.82 -19.86 -37.72
C LYS A 448 -24.91 -20.86 -38.42
N GLY A 449 -23.63 -20.54 -38.59
CA GLY A 449 -22.65 -21.45 -39.19
C GLY A 449 -22.48 -22.76 -38.41
N ILE A 450 -22.42 -22.67 -37.08
CA ILE A 450 -22.38 -23.85 -36.19
C ILE A 450 -23.68 -24.67 -36.31
N LEU A 451 -24.85 -24.01 -36.33
CA LEU A 451 -26.12 -24.70 -36.47
C LEU A 451 -26.22 -25.46 -37.79
N ASN A 452 -25.84 -24.84 -38.90
CA ASN A 452 -25.85 -25.49 -40.22
C ASN A 452 -24.95 -26.73 -40.24
N ASN A 453 -23.76 -26.65 -39.65
CA ASN A 453 -22.86 -27.80 -39.53
C ASN A 453 -23.47 -28.94 -38.70
N ILE A 454 -24.20 -28.61 -37.62
CA ILE A 454 -24.90 -29.60 -36.79
C ILE A 454 -26.04 -30.25 -37.60
N VAL A 455 -26.83 -29.46 -38.34
CA VAL A 455 -27.91 -29.97 -39.20
C VAL A 455 -27.36 -30.89 -40.29
N ASP A 456 -26.27 -30.50 -40.94
CA ASP A 456 -25.62 -31.32 -41.97
C ASP A 456 -25.09 -32.64 -41.40
N TYR A 457 -24.47 -32.58 -40.22
CA TYR A 457 -23.97 -33.78 -39.54
C TYR A 457 -25.09 -34.73 -39.11
N LEU A 458 -26.18 -34.20 -38.55
CA LEU A 458 -27.36 -34.99 -38.18
C LEU A 458 -28.02 -35.60 -39.42
N THR A 459 -28.13 -34.85 -40.53
CA THR A 459 -28.65 -35.33 -41.81
C THR A 459 -27.77 -36.47 -42.37
N TYR A 460 -26.44 -36.33 -42.27
CA TYR A 460 -25.50 -37.38 -42.65
C TYR A 460 -25.69 -38.66 -41.81
N LEU A 461 -25.78 -38.52 -40.48
CA LEU A 461 -25.99 -39.66 -39.58
C LEU A 461 -27.30 -40.38 -39.88
N MET A 462 -28.39 -39.65 -40.08
CA MET A 462 -29.68 -40.22 -40.45
C MET A 462 -29.61 -40.94 -41.81
N GLY A 463 -28.95 -40.36 -42.80
CA GLY A 463 -28.75 -41.00 -44.11
C GLY A 463 -27.93 -42.30 -44.03
N LYS A 464 -26.99 -42.38 -43.09
CA LYS A 464 -26.19 -43.57 -42.82
C LYS A 464 -27.03 -44.65 -42.14
N GLU A 465 -27.78 -44.29 -41.10
CA GLU A 465 -28.63 -45.21 -40.33
C GLU A 465 -29.72 -45.86 -41.21
N VAL A 466 -30.38 -45.07 -42.07
CA VAL A 466 -31.37 -45.56 -43.04
C VAL A 466 -30.76 -46.56 -44.02
N LYS A 467 -29.54 -46.33 -44.53
CA LYS A 467 -28.86 -47.29 -45.42
C LYS A 467 -28.54 -48.62 -44.73
N THR A 468 -28.10 -48.57 -43.47
CA THR A 468 -27.78 -49.77 -42.68
C THR A 468 -29.04 -50.60 -42.36
N ASN A 469 -30.16 -49.94 -42.07
CA ASN A 469 -31.41 -50.63 -41.72
C ASN A 469 -32.17 -51.20 -42.95
N VAL A 470 -32.06 -50.56 -44.11
CA VAL A 470 -32.60 -51.10 -45.38
C VAL A 470 -31.83 -52.36 -45.82
N GLN A 471 -30.53 -52.45 -45.54
CA GLN A 471 -29.75 -53.66 -45.81
C GLN A 471 -30.07 -54.83 -44.86
N ASN A 472 -30.61 -54.57 -43.67
CA ASN A 472 -30.85 -55.58 -42.63
C ASN A 472 -32.32 -56.00 -42.46
N GLY A 473 -33.22 -55.65 -43.40
CA GLY A 473 -34.57 -56.23 -43.48
C GLY A 473 -35.50 -55.97 -42.28
N SER A 474 -35.23 -54.97 -41.45
CA SER A 474 -35.92 -54.73 -40.18
C SER A 474 -36.97 -53.62 -40.29
N TYR A 475 -38.22 -53.97 -40.64
CA TYR A 475 -39.31 -52.99 -40.83
C TYR A 475 -39.87 -52.38 -39.52
N GLY A 476 -39.55 -52.95 -38.35
CA GLY A 476 -40.06 -52.49 -37.05
C GLY A 476 -39.42 -51.19 -36.53
N PHE A 477 -38.21 -50.83 -36.98
CA PHE A 477 -37.46 -49.67 -36.49
C PHE A 477 -37.77 -48.35 -37.22
N PHE A 478 -38.59 -48.39 -38.27
CA PHE A 478 -38.89 -47.20 -39.09
C PHE A 478 -39.80 -46.18 -38.37
N GLN A 479 -40.57 -46.60 -37.37
CA GLN A 479 -41.43 -45.69 -36.61
C GLN A 479 -40.66 -44.91 -35.52
N GLU A 480 -39.64 -45.51 -34.89
CA GLU A 480 -38.81 -44.80 -33.90
C GLU A 480 -37.90 -43.74 -34.54
N SER A 481 -37.42 -43.96 -35.77
CA SER A 481 -36.60 -42.97 -36.49
C SER A 481 -37.41 -41.77 -37.02
N LEU A 482 -38.70 -41.96 -37.34
CA LEU A 482 -39.60 -40.85 -37.65
C LEU A 482 -39.95 -40.02 -36.40
N TYR A 483 -39.99 -40.67 -35.23
CA TYR A 483 -40.21 -40.01 -33.95
C TYR A 483 -39.00 -39.15 -33.53
N SER A 484 -37.78 -39.64 -33.75
CA SER A 484 -36.55 -38.86 -33.51
C SER A 484 -36.40 -37.68 -34.48
N LYS A 485 -36.77 -37.84 -35.76
CA LYS A 485 -36.77 -36.73 -36.75
C LYS A 485 -37.68 -35.57 -36.32
N ARG A 486 -38.92 -35.86 -35.90
CA ARG A 486 -39.85 -34.82 -35.43
C ARG A 486 -39.35 -34.10 -34.19
N ASN A 487 -38.67 -34.80 -33.27
CA ASN A 487 -38.11 -34.18 -32.08
C ASN A 487 -36.90 -33.29 -32.40
N ILE A 488 -36.10 -33.66 -33.39
CA ILE A 488 -34.98 -32.83 -33.88
C ILE A 488 -35.51 -31.58 -34.61
N GLU A 489 -36.49 -31.73 -35.52
CA GLU A 489 -37.14 -30.60 -36.18
C GLU A 489 -37.77 -29.64 -35.17
N LYS A 490 -38.39 -30.17 -34.10
CA LYS A 490 -38.94 -29.37 -33.00
C LYS A 490 -37.85 -28.65 -32.19
N ALA A 491 -36.71 -29.30 -31.94
CA ALA A 491 -35.59 -28.68 -31.24
C ALA A 491 -34.94 -27.56 -32.07
N ILE A 492 -34.83 -27.75 -33.40
CA ILE A 492 -34.34 -26.71 -34.33
C ILE A 492 -35.28 -25.51 -34.30
N SER A 493 -36.59 -25.72 -34.43
CA SER A 493 -37.59 -24.64 -34.36
C SER A 493 -37.54 -23.89 -33.02
N GLN A 494 -37.36 -24.58 -31.89
CA GLN A 494 -37.22 -23.93 -30.58
C GLN A 494 -35.94 -23.09 -30.45
N ILE A 495 -34.85 -23.49 -31.09
CA ILE A 495 -33.61 -22.73 -31.13
C ILE A 495 -33.77 -21.50 -32.04
N GLU A 496 -34.42 -21.64 -33.19
CA GLU A 496 -34.74 -20.51 -34.07
C GLU A 496 -35.63 -19.47 -33.38
N ASP A 497 -36.69 -19.92 -32.68
CA ASP A 497 -37.57 -19.05 -31.91
C ASP A 497 -36.83 -18.32 -30.77
N ALA A 498 -35.94 -19.02 -30.06
CA ALA A 498 -35.12 -18.42 -28.99
C ALA A 498 -34.14 -17.37 -29.54
N LEU A 499 -33.55 -17.62 -30.71
CA LEU A 499 -32.69 -16.67 -31.40
C LEU A 499 -33.48 -15.45 -31.90
N GLN A 500 -34.68 -15.65 -32.44
CA GLN A 500 -35.55 -14.57 -32.89
C GLN A 500 -36.04 -13.70 -31.72
N TYR A 501 -36.40 -14.31 -30.59
CA TYR A 501 -36.77 -13.61 -29.36
C TYR A 501 -35.62 -12.75 -28.83
N HIS A 502 -34.39 -13.28 -28.78
CA HIS A 502 -33.22 -12.49 -28.38
C HIS A 502 -32.83 -11.40 -29.39
N THR A 503 -33.17 -11.55 -30.67
CA THR A 503 -32.95 -10.50 -31.68
C THR A 503 -33.88 -9.30 -31.44
N ILE A 504 -35.13 -9.56 -31.01
CA ILE A 504 -36.13 -8.54 -30.67
C ILE A 504 -35.79 -7.82 -29.34
N GLU A 505 -35.37 -8.56 -28.30
CA GLU A 505 -34.95 -7.97 -27.02
C GLU A 505 -33.68 -7.11 -27.12
N LEU A 506 -32.82 -7.39 -28.10
CA LEU A 506 -31.61 -6.62 -28.37
C LEU A 506 -31.85 -5.38 -29.27
N GLY A 507 -33.09 -5.14 -29.72
CA GLY A 507 -33.50 -3.93 -30.41
C GLY A 507 -33.10 -3.83 -31.89
N PHE A 508 -33.01 -4.96 -32.61
CA PHE A 508 -32.84 -5.00 -34.06
C PHE A 508 -34.16 -4.95 -34.83
#